data_AF-A0A932GP49-F1
#
_entry.id   AF-A0A932GP49-F1
#
_cell.length_a   1.000
_cell.length_b   1.000
_cell.length_c   1.000
_cell.angle_alpha   90.00
_cell.angle_beta   90.00
_cell.angle_gamma   90.00
#
_symmetry.space_group_name_H-M   'P 1'
#
loop_
_entity.id
_entity.type
_entity.pdbx_description
1 polymer ?
#
loop_
_entity_poly.entity_id
_entity_poly.type
_entity_poly.pdbx_seq_one_letter_code
_entity_poly.pdbx_strand_id
1 'polypeptide(L)'
;MVGVQVEVVEMRLKLVYHSEMLPLGDPVNEGFDLPEIEEILRRLEELGISCEIIDIRSMPDGELSNLYDEALLPAVYKKYQVRKVFGSNRRSGFLFGRAVPALLIYEPGKTYPSDVYPHRNGERTVTIRAFLRDLLKKMERVPVVKEKKEPNRALVERMNRLRKKIGAIDIPVSELIREGRRR
;
A
#
# COMPACT_ATOMS: atom_id res chain seq x y z
N MET A 1 -30.24 11.71 3.23
CA MET A 1 -29.00 11.48 2.45
C MET A 1 -27.92 11.07 3.41
N VAL A 2 -27.60 9.78 3.49
CA VAL A 2 -26.51 9.29 4.35
C VAL A 2 -25.26 9.30 3.49
N GLY A 3 -24.33 10.21 3.81
CA GLY A 3 -23.04 10.29 3.12
C GLY A 3 -22.32 8.96 3.26
N VAL A 4 -21.96 8.37 2.12
CA VAL A 4 -21.08 7.20 2.07
C VAL A 4 -19.71 7.68 2.55
N GLN A 5 -19.32 7.32 3.77
CA GLN A 5 -17.92 7.38 4.17
C GLN A 5 -17.18 6.33 3.35
N VAL A 6 -16.61 6.78 2.23
CA VAL A 6 -15.54 6.05 1.56
C VAL A 6 -14.44 5.94 2.62
N GLU A 7 -14.09 4.72 2.98
CA GLU A 7 -12.94 4.47 3.84
C GLU A 7 -11.71 4.80 3.00
N VAL A 8 -11.30 6.07 3.03
CA VAL A 8 -10.14 6.55 2.30
C VAL A 8 -8.94 5.82 2.88
N VAL A 9 -8.30 4.99 2.08
CA VAL A 9 -7.01 4.42 2.45
C VAL A 9 -6.03 5.60 2.39
N GLU A 10 -5.78 6.27 3.51
CA GLU A 10 -4.83 7.38 3.64
C GLU A 10 -3.37 6.87 3.55
N MET A 11 -3.06 6.16 2.46
CA MET A 11 -1.70 5.77 2.11
C MET A 11 -1.10 6.87 1.23
N ARG A 12 0.16 7.21 1.48
CA ARG A 12 0.93 8.11 0.63
C ARG A 12 2.15 7.41 0.05
N LEU A 13 2.35 7.58 -1.25
CA LEU A 13 3.46 7.03 -2.02
C LEU A 13 4.38 8.17 -2.46
N LYS A 14 5.69 8.02 -2.26
CA LYS A 14 6.68 8.99 -2.74
C LYS A 14 7.71 8.26 -3.61
N LEU A 15 7.69 8.54 -4.92
CA LEU A 15 8.70 8.08 -5.86
C LEU A 15 9.85 9.09 -5.90
N VAL A 16 11.07 8.58 -5.75
CA VAL A 16 12.32 9.35 -5.77
C VAL A 16 13.19 8.77 -6.87
N TYR A 17 13.55 9.57 -7.86
CA TYR A 17 14.35 9.12 -9.01
C TYR A 17 15.17 10.28 -9.58
N HIS A 18 16.11 9.97 -10.47
CA HIS A 18 16.96 10.96 -11.13
C HIS A 18 16.71 10.89 -12.64
N SER A 19 16.06 11.91 -13.21
CA SER A 19 15.56 11.89 -14.59
C SER A 19 16.65 11.70 -15.66
N GLU A 20 17.86 12.18 -15.40
CA GLU A 20 19.00 12.06 -16.34
C GLU A 20 19.88 10.83 -16.11
N MET A 21 19.55 9.97 -15.14
CA MET A 21 20.34 8.78 -14.83
C MET A 21 19.56 7.50 -15.12
N LEU A 22 20.10 6.67 -16.00
CA LEU A 22 19.51 5.35 -16.25
C LEU A 22 19.70 4.44 -15.02
N PRO A 23 18.65 3.70 -14.61
CA PRO A 23 18.79 2.68 -13.59
C PRO A 23 19.82 1.62 -13.99
N LEU A 24 20.58 1.10 -13.02
CA LEU A 24 21.48 -0.02 -13.24
C LEU A 24 20.71 -1.26 -13.69
N GLY A 25 21.33 -2.10 -14.54
CA GLY A 25 20.81 -3.43 -14.92
C GLY A 25 20.88 -4.47 -13.80
N ASP A 26 20.57 -4.09 -12.56
CA ASP A 26 20.49 -4.98 -11.39
C ASP A 26 19.05 -5.48 -11.20
N PRO A 27 18.84 -6.72 -10.72
CA PRO A 27 17.51 -7.24 -10.37
C PRO A 27 16.63 -6.31 -9.53
N VAL A 28 17.20 -5.41 -8.72
CA VAL A 28 16.42 -4.43 -7.93
C VAL A 28 15.65 -3.42 -8.80
N ASN A 29 16.12 -3.18 -10.02
CA ASN A 29 15.49 -2.28 -11.01
C ASN A 29 14.67 -3.04 -12.06
N GLU A 30 14.47 -4.35 -11.91
CA GLU A 30 13.83 -5.16 -12.94
C GLU A 30 12.44 -4.62 -13.30
N GLY A 31 12.29 -4.29 -14.58
CA GLY A 31 11.08 -3.74 -15.16
C GLY A 31 10.81 -2.28 -14.78
N PHE A 32 11.75 -1.53 -14.22
CA PHE A 32 11.55 -0.10 -14.01
C PHE A 32 11.46 0.63 -15.36
N ASP A 33 10.29 1.21 -15.63
CA ASP A 33 10.01 2.07 -16.78
C ASP A 33 9.24 3.29 -16.29
N LEU A 34 9.85 4.48 -16.40
CA LEU A 34 9.30 5.69 -15.77
C LEU A 34 7.88 6.02 -16.30
N PRO A 35 7.60 6.02 -17.63
CA PRO A 35 6.25 6.24 -18.13
C PRO A 35 5.23 5.22 -17.61
N GLU A 36 5.55 3.92 -17.57
CA GLU A 36 4.67 2.91 -16.98
C GLU A 36 4.41 3.18 -15.48
N ILE A 37 5.45 3.55 -14.73
CA ILE A 37 5.34 3.80 -13.29
C ILE A 37 4.49 5.05 -13.01
N GLU A 38 4.70 6.13 -13.74
CA GLU A 38 3.90 7.36 -13.67
C GLU A 38 2.43 7.10 -13.99
N GLU A 39 2.15 6.29 -15.01
CA GLU A 39 0.81 5.83 -15.35
C GLU A 39 0.14 5.10 -14.18
N ILE A 40 0.85 4.15 -13.56
CA ILE A 40 0.31 3.40 -12.41
C ILE A 40 0.06 4.33 -11.22
N LEU A 41 0.97 5.26 -10.92
CA LEU A 41 0.81 6.22 -9.82
C LEU A 41 -0.41 7.12 -10.05
N ARG A 42 -0.60 7.63 -11.26
CA ARG A 42 -1.78 8.44 -11.60
C ARG A 42 -3.09 7.66 -11.38
N ARG A 43 -3.13 6.40 -11.81
CA ARG A 43 -4.31 5.53 -11.58
C ARG A 43 -4.53 5.25 -10.09
N LEU A 44 -3.48 5.17 -9.28
CA LEU A 44 -3.60 5.04 -7.82
C LEU A 44 -4.12 6.34 -7.17
N GLU A 45 -3.74 7.51 -7.68
CA GLU A 45 -4.30 8.81 -7.26
C GLU A 45 -5.80 8.90 -7.53
N GLU A 46 -6.24 8.47 -8.71
CA GLU A 46 -7.67 8.38 -9.06
C GLU A 46 -8.46 7.46 -8.11
N LEU A 47 -7.78 6.48 -7.49
CA LEU A 47 -8.33 5.56 -6.49
C LEU A 47 -8.17 6.05 -5.04
N GLY A 48 -7.69 7.29 -4.84
CA GLY A 48 -7.63 7.97 -3.54
C GLY A 48 -6.31 7.80 -2.77
N ILE A 49 -5.26 7.26 -3.39
CA ILE A 49 -3.91 7.17 -2.78
C ILE A 49 -3.12 8.43 -3.14
N SER A 50 -2.58 9.14 -2.16
CA SER A 50 -1.74 10.30 -2.44
C SER A 50 -0.41 9.85 -3.03
N CYS A 51 -0.05 10.32 -4.22
CA CYS A 51 1.25 10.04 -4.83
C CYS A 51 2.07 11.34 -4.96
N GLU A 52 3.39 11.21 -4.85
CA GLU A 52 4.34 12.30 -4.98
C GLU A 52 5.52 11.80 -5.80
N ILE A 53 5.95 12.57 -6.80
CA ILE A 53 7.09 12.23 -7.66
C ILE A 53 8.16 13.30 -7.45
N ILE A 54 9.37 12.87 -7.07
CA ILE A 54 10.51 13.73 -6.77
C ILE A 54 11.65 13.37 -7.73
N ASP A 55 11.98 14.30 -8.63
CA ASP A 55 13.21 14.24 -9.43
C ASP A 55 14.37 14.89 -8.65
N ILE A 56 15.39 14.11 -8.33
CA ILE A 56 16.52 14.53 -7.49
C ILE A 56 17.66 15.19 -8.27
N ARG A 57 17.51 15.41 -9.59
CA ARG A 57 18.56 16.00 -10.44
C ARG A 57 19.19 17.27 -9.86
N SER A 58 18.37 18.16 -9.32
CA SER A 58 18.81 19.43 -8.74
C SER A 58 18.86 19.41 -7.22
N MET A 59 18.66 18.25 -6.59
CA MET A 59 18.62 18.11 -5.15
C MET A 59 20.05 18.08 -4.57
N PRO A 60 20.37 18.92 -3.57
CA PRO A 60 21.65 18.85 -2.88
C PRO A 60 21.87 17.50 -2.20
N ASP A 61 23.12 17.02 -2.19
CA ASP A 61 23.49 15.73 -1.58
C ASP A 61 23.04 15.59 -0.11
N GLY A 62 23.06 16.69 0.66
CA GLY A 62 22.60 16.69 2.05
C GLY A 62 21.10 16.43 2.20
N GLU A 63 20.28 16.97 1.29
CA GLU A 63 18.83 16.75 1.30
C GLU A 63 18.50 15.31 0.86
N LEU A 64 19.21 14.81 -0.16
CA LEU A 64 19.09 13.42 -0.59
C LEU A 64 19.50 12.44 0.53
N SER A 65 20.54 12.78 1.29
CA SER A 65 20.97 11.99 2.45
C SER A 65 19.89 11.93 3.52
N ASN A 66 19.25 13.06 3.85
CA ASN A 66 18.14 13.09 4.82
C ASN A 66 16.97 12.21 4.37
N LEU A 67 16.61 12.28 3.08
CA LEU A 67 15.55 11.44 2.52
C LEU A 67 15.88 9.95 2.58
N TYR A 68 17.16 9.61 2.36
CA TYR A 68 17.65 8.24 2.52
C TYR A 68 17.63 7.79 3.99
N ASP A 69 17.99 8.67 4.93
CA ASP A 69 17.95 8.36 6.37
C ASP A 69 16.51 8.09 6.85
N GLU A 70 15.52 8.85 6.36
CA GLU A 70 14.10 8.56 6.58
C GLU A 70 13.70 7.18 6.03
N ALA A 71 14.15 6.85 4.82
CA ALA A 71 13.88 5.57 4.16
C ALA A 71 14.49 4.37 4.91
N LEU A 72 15.55 4.58 5.70
CA LEU A 72 16.18 3.51 6.49
C LEU A 72 15.38 3.11 7.73
N LEU A 73 14.55 4.00 8.29
CA LEU A 73 13.83 3.73 9.53
C LEU A 73 12.92 2.49 9.46
N PRO A 74 12.07 2.27 8.44
CA PRO A 74 11.31 1.03 8.33
C PRO A 74 12.18 -0.21 8.14
N ALA A 75 13.37 -0.09 7.54
CA ALA A 75 14.29 -1.21 7.34
C ALA A 75 14.83 -1.76 8.66
N VAL A 76 15.02 -0.87 9.66
CA VAL A 76 15.45 -1.26 11.02
C VAL A 76 14.37 -2.08 11.72
N TYR A 77 13.10 -1.69 11.61
CA TYR A 77 11.99 -2.39 12.24
C TYR A 77 11.60 -3.70 11.54
N LYS A 78 11.68 -3.74 10.19
CA LYS A 78 11.25 -4.90 9.38
C LYS A 78 12.38 -5.84 8.96
N LYS A 79 13.63 -5.59 9.39
CA LYS A 79 14.84 -6.39 9.04
C LYS A 79 15.12 -6.51 7.53
N TYR A 80 14.69 -5.53 6.73
CA TYR A 80 14.96 -5.52 5.29
C TYR A 80 16.39 -5.08 4.98
N GLN A 81 16.99 -5.66 3.93
CA GLN A 81 18.36 -5.31 3.51
C GLN A 81 18.41 -4.03 2.65
N VAL A 82 17.71 -2.96 3.07
CA VAL A 82 17.61 -1.68 2.33
C VAL A 82 19.00 -1.06 2.07
N ARG A 83 19.92 -1.14 3.04
CA ARG A 83 21.30 -0.63 2.90
C ARG A 83 22.09 -1.27 1.75
N LYS A 84 21.84 -2.55 1.46
CA LYS A 84 22.52 -3.29 0.39
C LYS A 84 21.83 -3.12 -0.96
N VAL A 85 20.58 -2.65 -0.98
CA VAL A 85 19.85 -2.35 -2.21
C VAL A 85 20.26 -0.99 -2.74
N PHE A 86 20.33 0.01 -1.87
CA PHE A 86 20.68 1.37 -2.27
C PHE A 86 22.18 1.69 -2.13
N GLY A 87 23.02 0.68 -2.01
CA GLY A 87 24.46 0.88 -1.93
C GLY A 87 25.22 -0.35 -1.44
N SER A 88 26.31 -0.10 -0.72
CA SER A 88 27.17 -1.14 -0.15
C SER A 88 27.31 -0.97 1.38
N ASN A 89 27.87 -1.97 2.04
CA ASN A 89 28.19 -1.86 3.47
C ASN A 89 29.17 -0.71 3.80
N ARG A 90 30.01 -0.31 2.83
CA ARG A 90 31.02 0.76 3.01
C ARG A 90 30.53 2.13 2.56
N ARG A 91 29.57 2.16 1.64
CA ARG A 91 28.96 3.38 1.08
C ARG A 91 27.47 3.13 0.97
N SER A 92 26.74 3.35 2.05
CA SER A 92 25.28 3.14 2.09
C SER A 92 24.57 4.29 1.39
N GLY A 93 23.48 4.01 0.67
CA GLY A 93 22.59 5.04 0.11
C GLY A 93 23.08 5.74 -1.15
N PHE A 94 24.31 5.52 -1.62
CA PHE A 94 24.83 6.25 -2.79
C PHE A 94 24.07 5.97 -4.11
N LEU A 95 23.28 4.89 -4.17
CA LEU A 95 22.42 4.56 -5.31
C LEU A 95 20.98 5.09 -5.16
N PHE A 96 20.59 5.52 -3.95
CA PHE A 96 19.23 5.92 -3.61
C PHE A 96 18.75 7.08 -4.48
N GLY A 97 17.62 6.86 -5.17
CA GLY A 97 17.04 7.85 -6.08
C GLY A 97 17.88 8.11 -7.33
N ARG A 98 19.09 7.56 -7.44
CA ARG A 98 20.01 7.72 -8.56
C ARG A 98 19.90 6.51 -9.48
N ALA A 99 20.94 5.68 -9.47
CA ALA A 99 21.00 4.43 -10.22
C ALA A 99 20.01 3.36 -9.73
N VAL A 100 19.41 3.55 -8.54
CA VAL A 100 18.30 2.75 -8.02
C VAL A 100 17.20 3.70 -7.55
N PRO A 101 16.13 3.91 -8.35
CA PRO A 101 14.95 4.66 -7.93
C PRO A 101 14.36 4.08 -6.64
N ALA A 102 13.72 4.92 -5.83
CA ALA A 102 13.13 4.52 -4.56
C ALA A 102 11.66 4.90 -4.48
N LEU A 103 10.84 4.02 -3.91
CA LEU A 103 9.44 4.26 -3.60
C LEU A 103 9.24 4.12 -2.10
N LEU A 104 8.84 5.21 -1.44
CA LEU A 104 8.61 5.28 0.00
C LEU A 104 7.09 5.21 0.25
N ILE A 105 6.68 4.33 1.17
CA ILE A 105 5.26 4.10 1.51
C ILE A 105 4.97 4.64 2.90
N TYR A 106 4.05 5.58 3.02
CA TYR A 106 3.60 6.13 4.30
C TYR A 106 2.19 5.63 4.60
N GLU A 107 2.02 5.04 5.78
CA GLU A 107 0.70 4.66 6.32
C GLU A 107 0.05 5.86 7.03
N PRO A 108 -1.28 5.85 7.19
CA PRO A 108 -2.01 6.93 7.84
C PRO A 108 -1.42 7.25 9.22
N GLY A 109 -1.19 8.53 9.50
CA GLY A 109 -0.68 9.00 10.78
C GLY A 109 0.80 8.69 11.07
N LYS A 110 1.56 8.12 10.13
CA LYS A 110 3.01 7.90 10.29
C LYS A 110 3.83 9.01 9.67
N THR A 111 4.72 9.59 10.46
CA THR A 111 5.71 10.58 10.00
C THR A 111 6.77 9.94 9.10
N TYR A 112 7.17 8.70 9.41
CA TYR A 112 8.22 7.99 8.68
C TYR A 112 7.63 6.94 7.73
N PRO A 113 8.35 6.58 6.65
CA PRO A 113 7.90 5.54 5.75
C PRO A 113 7.70 4.22 6.53
N SER A 114 6.60 3.54 6.24
CA SER A 114 6.27 2.20 6.70
C SER A 114 6.96 1.11 5.88
N ASP A 115 7.30 1.39 4.62
CA ASP A 115 8.01 0.49 3.72
C ASP A 115 8.76 1.27 2.64
N VAL A 116 9.73 0.61 2.01
CA VAL A 116 10.56 1.17 0.93
C VAL A 116 10.81 0.11 -0.13
N TYR A 117 10.69 0.51 -1.40
CA TYR A 117 10.98 -0.33 -2.57
C TYR A 117 12.02 0.34 -3.48
N PRO A 118 12.84 -0.43 -4.22
CA PRO A 118 12.94 -1.88 -4.11
C PRO A 118 13.52 -2.30 -2.76
N HIS A 119 13.19 -3.52 -2.32
CA HIS A 119 13.84 -4.12 -1.15
C HIS A 119 14.10 -5.61 -1.37
N ARG A 120 14.98 -6.17 -0.53
CA ARG A 120 15.22 -7.60 -0.44
C ARG A 120 14.66 -8.17 0.86
N ASN A 121 13.90 -9.24 0.73
CA ASN A 121 13.38 -10.05 1.83
C ASN A 121 13.86 -11.50 1.64
N GLY A 122 14.94 -11.87 2.33
CA GLY A 122 15.65 -13.12 2.06
C GLY A 122 16.26 -13.14 0.66
N GLU A 123 15.96 -14.18 -0.11
CA GLU A 123 16.38 -14.34 -1.52
C GLU A 123 15.50 -13.58 -2.50
N ARG A 124 14.32 -13.11 -2.05
CA ARG A 124 13.36 -12.43 -2.91
C ARG A 124 13.66 -10.93 -2.99
N THR A 125 13.73 -10.43 -4.20
CA THR A 125 13.70 -9.00 -4.50
C THR A 125 12.27 -8.59 -4.84
N VAL A 126 11.79 -7.50 -4.22
CA VAL A 126 10.51 -6.88 -4.59
C VAL A 126 10.81 -5.55 -5.24
N THR A 127 10.50 -5.43 -6.53
CA THR A 127 10.75 -4.20 -7.31
C THR A 127 9.61 -3.20 -7.14
N ILE A 128 9.88 -1.94 -7.49
CA ILE A 128 8.86 -0.87 -7.51
C ILE A 128 7.69 -1.28 -8.41
N ARG A 129 7.97 -1.76 -9.63
CA ARG A 129 6.94 -2.21 -10.57
C ARG A 129 6.08 -3.33 -10.00
N ALA A 130 6.71 -4.36 -9.42
CA ALA A 130 5.99 -5.49 -8.86
C ALA A 130 5.04 -5.04 -7.75
N PHE A 131 5.52 -4.19 -6.83
CA PHE A 131 4.71 -3.64 -5.76
C PHE A 131 3.55 -2.78 -6.28
N LEU A 132 3.81 -1.83 -7.19
CA LEU A 132 2.79 -0.91 -7.70
C LEU A 132 1.70 -1.64 -8.48
N ARG A 133 2.06 -2.63 -9.31
CA ARG A 133 1.08 -3.47 -10.02
C ARG A 133 0.21 -4.27 -9.06
N ASP A 134 0.80 -4.86 -8.03
CA ASP A 134 0.05 -5.60 -7.02
C ASP A 134 -0.87 -4.68 -6.21
N LEU A 135 -0.42 -3.47 -5.89
CA LEU A 135 -1.22 -2.47 -5.19
C LEU A 135 -2.39 -1.99 -6.05
N LEU A 136 -2.13 -1.61 -7.31
CA LEU A 136 -3.17 -1.18 -8.25
C LEU A 136 -4.23 -2.28 -8.43
N LYS A 137 -3.80 -3.52 -8.65
CA LYS A 137 -4.70 -4.67 -8.77
C LYS A 137 -5.53 -4.90 -7.51
N LYS A 138 -4.96 -4.67 -6.31
CA LYS A 138 -5.73 -4.76 -5.06
C LYS A 138 -6.78 -3.65 -4.99
N MET A 139 -6.42 -2.41 -5.31
CA MET A 139 -7.32 -1.27 -5.28
C MET A 139 -8.45 -1.38 -6.32
N GLU A 140 -8.14 -1.81 -7.54
CA GLU A 140 -9.13 -2.10 -8.58
C GLU A 140 -10.06 -3.27 -8.21
N ARG A 141 -9.57 -4.22 -7.40
CA ARG A 141 -10.34 -5.34 -6.88
C ARG A 141 -11.14 -5.02 -5.64
N VAL A 142 -10.89 -3.90 -4.95
CA VAL A 142 -11.78 -3.41 -3.88
C VAL A 142 -13.04 -2.94 -4.59
N PRO A 143 -14.12 -3.73 -4.61
CA PRO A 143 -15.34 -3.29 -5.26
C PRO A 143 -15.91 -2.16 -4.42
N VAL A 144 -16.68 -1.27 -5.05
CA VAL A 144 -17.60 -0.28 -4.45
C VAL A 144 -18.66 -0.94 -3.51
N VAL A 145 -18.46 -2.17 -3.06
CA VAL A 145 -19.36 -2.92 -2.20
C VAL A 145 -18.88 -2.85 -0.74
N LYS A 146 -19.07 -1.68 -0.14
CA LYS A 146 -19.50 -1.58 1.26
C LYS A 146 -20.99 -1.23 1.34
N GLU A 147 -21.81 -1.80 0.46
CA GLU A 147 -23.18 -2.08 0.89
C GLU A 147 -23.06 -3.14 1.97
N LYS A 148 -23.42 -2.78 3.21
CA LYS A 148 -23.79 -3.76 4.23
C LYS A 148 -24.69 -4.76 3.51
N LYS A 149 -24.23 -5.99 3.29
CA LYS A 149 -25.09 -7.08 2.83
C LYS A 149 -26.22 -7.15 3.84
N GLU A 150 -27.36 -6.51 3.53
CA GLU A 150 -28.55 -6.64 4.36
C GLU A 150 -28.76 -8.14 4.53
N PRO A 151 -28.94 -8.62 5.77
CA PRO A 151 -29.20 -10.04 5.98
C PRO A 151 -30.37 -10.40 5.06
N ASN A 152 -30.16 -11.41 4.20
CA ASN A 152 -31.07 -11.80 3.13
C ASN A 152 -32.51 -11.68 3.63
N ARG A 153 -33.25 -10.64 3.20
CA ARG A 153 -34.55 -10.27 3.80
C ARG A 153 -35.49 -11.46 3.84
N ALA A 154 -35.43 -12.31 2.81
CA ALA A 154 -36.21 -13.54 2.73
C ALA A 154 -35.86 -14.55 3.83
N LEU A 155 -34.58 -14.67 4.21
CA LEU A 155 -34.13 -15.52 5.32
C LEU A 155 -34.61 -14.96 6.66
N VAL A 156 -34.47 -13.64 6.87
CA VAL A 156 -34.91 -12.96 8.11
C VAL A 156 -36.41 -13.10 8.29
N GLU A 157 -37.20 -12.85 7.24
CA GLU A 157 -38.65 -13.02 7.28
C GLU A 157 -39.05 -14.48 7.52
N ARG A 158 -38.39 -15.43 6.85
CA ARG A 158 -38.67 -16.87 7.03
C ARG A 158 -38.40 -17.32 8.47
N MET A 159 -37.30 -16.86 9.07
CA MET A 159 -36.95 -17.19 10.45
C MET A 159 -37.86 -16.47 11.47
N ASN A 160 -38.29 -15.24 11.20
CA ASN A 160 -39.28 -14.54 12.04
C ASN A 160 -40.66 -15.23 11.99
N ARG A 161 -41.09 -15.71 10.82
CA ARG A 161 -42.33 -16.50 10.69
C ARG A 161 -42.24 -17.83 11.45
N LEU A 162 -41.09 -18.50 11.42
CA LEU A 162 -40.83 -19.71 12.22
C LEU A 162 -40.89 -19.40 13.72
N ARG A 163 -40.25 -18.32 14.19
CA ARG A 163 -40.33 -17.90 15.60
C ARG A 163 -41.73 -17.60 16.09
N LYS A 164 -42.55 -16.93 15.27
CA LYS A 164 -43.96 -16.65 15.62
C LYS A 164 -44.78 -17.94 15.80
N LYS A 165 -44.36 -19.06 15.20
CA LYS A 165 -44.98 -20.38 15.37
C LYS A 165 -44.43 -21.20 16.55
N ILE A 166 -43.22 -20.90 17.03
CA ILE A 166 -42.49 -21.75 18.00
C ILE A 166 -42.52 -21.16 19.43
N GLY A 167 -42.94 -19.89 19.61
CA GLY A 167 -43.00 -19.23 20.92
C GLY A 167 -41.71 -18.47 21.25
N ALA A 168 -41.82 -17.47 22.15
CA ALA A 168 -40.85 -16.38 22.33
C ALA A 168 -39.45 -16.85 22.76
N ILE A 169 -38.45 -16.57 21.92
CA ILE A 169 -37.03 -16.52 22.31
C ILE A 169 -36.61 -15.05 22.19
N ASP A 170 -36.25 -14.46 23.32
CA ASP A 170 -36.05 -13.01 23.56
C ASP A 170 -34.71 -12.46 23.04
N ILE A 171 -34.24 -12.95 21.88
CA ILE A 171 -32.95 -12.52 21.30
C ILE A 171 -33.16 -12.22 19.81
N PRO A 172 -32.99 -10.99 19.30
CA PRO A 172 -33.17 -10.70 17.88
C PRO A 172 -32.29 -11.58 16.97
N VAL A 173 -32.84 -12.08 15.86
CA VAL A 173 -32.12 -12.98 14.92
C VAL A 173 -30.85 -12.32 14.35
N SER A 174 -30.83 -11.00 14.25
CA SER A 174 -29.66 -10.22 13.86
C SER A 174 -28.48 -10.36 14.84
N GLU A 175 -28.74 -10.62 16.13
CA GLU A 175 -27.70 -10.87 17.13
C GLU A 175 -27.13 -12.29 17.03
N LEU A 176 -28.00 -13.30 16.85
CA LEU A 176 -27.57 -14.70 16.68
C LEU A 176 -26.66 -14.89 15.46
N ILE A 177 -26.94 -14.20 14.34
CA ILE A 177 -26.12 -14.27 13.13
C ILE A 177 -24.77 -13.57 13.33
N ARG A 178 -24.70 -12.52 14.16
CA ARG A 178 -23.44 -11.85 14.51
C ARG A 178 -22.56 -12.73 15.39
N GLU A 179 -23.15 -13.47 16.31
CA GLU A 179 -22.43 -14.32 17.27
C GLU A 179 -21.85 -15.58 16.62
N GLY A 180 -22.57 -16.19 15.67
CA GLY A 180 -22.06 -17.34 14.90
C GLY A 180 -20.88 -17.02 13.98
N ARG A 181 -20.61 -15.74 13.68
CA ARG A 181 -19.48 -15.28 12.84
C ARG A 181 -18.20 -14.96 13.64
N ARG A 182 -18.25 -15.00 14.97
CA ARG A 182 -17.09 -14.79 15.86
C ARG A 182 -16.41 -16.10 16.28
N ARG A 183 -16.86 -17.25 15.78
CA ARG A 183 -16.23 -18.56 15.99
C ARG A 183 -15.54 -19.03 14.72
#